data_AF-A0A0S8I3H0-F1
#
_entry.id   AF-A0A0S8I3H0-F1
#
_cell.length_a   1.000
_cell.length_b   1.000
_cell.length_c   1.000
_cell.angle_alpha   90.00
_cell.angle_beta   90.00
_cell.angle_gamma   90.00
#
_symmetry.space_group_name_H-M   'P 1'
#
loop_
_entity.id
_entity.type
_entity.pdbx_description
1 polymer ?
#
loop_
_entity_poly.entity_id
_entity_poly.type
_entity_poly.pdbx_seq_one_letter_code
_entity_poly.pdbx_strand_id
1 'polypeptide(L)'
;MKIPAIPKLSKRTWALIAGVLVILAAIPGLGLVRFTTSHPYFCMSCHKNQEPIAMWAPSRVHPSSVGCVDCHTPEGGITLSHNFSASDDLMNQRCLSCHPTNPAGEQMDLDKVWIVKISHQQHEKKKAL
;
A
#
# COMPACT_ATOMS: atom_id res chain seq x y z
N MET A 1 -41.59 -15.65 0.42
CA MET A 1 -40.59 -16.43 -0.36
C MET A 1 -40.19 -17.65 0.47
N LYS A 2 -40.37 -18.86 -0.04
CA LYS A 2 -39.94 -20.10 0.66
C LYS A 2 -38.45 -20.29 0.40
N ILE A 3 -37.64 -20.27 1.45
CA ILE A 3 -36.21 -20.58 1.34
C ILE A 3 -36.10 -22.06 0.93
N PRO A 4 -35.42 -22.39 -0.18
CA PRO A 4 -35.28 -23.77 -0.60
C PRO A 4 -34.50 -24.57 0.46
N ALA A 5 -34.92 -25.82 0.66
CA ALA A 5 -34.28 -26.71 1.64
C ALA A 5 -32.82 -26.97 1.25
N ILE A 6 -31.94 -26.93 2.24
CA ILE A 6 -30.50 -27.18 2.07
C ILE A 6 -30.31 -28.62 1.56
N PRO A 7 -29.55 -28.85 0.48
CA PRO A 7 -29.34 -30.18 -0.07
C PRO A 7 -28.60 -31.10 0.91
N LYS A 8 -29.08 -32.34 1.06
CA LYS A 8 -28.47 -33.36 1.92
C LYS A 8 -27.21 -33.94 1.27
N LEU A 9 -26.11 -33.20 1.35
CA LEU A 9 -24.79 -33.64 0.88
C LEU A 9 -24.00 -34.35 2.00
N SER A 10 -22.98 -35.13 1.62
CA SER A 10 -22.09 -35.79 2.58
C SER A 10 -21.27 -34.77 3.38
N LYS A 11 -20.84 -35.12 4.61
CA LYS A 11 -19.97 -34.26 5.44
C LYS A 11 -18.68 -33.87 4.72
N ARG A 12 -18.12 -34.76 3.89
CA ARG A 12 -16.92 -34.50 3.08
C ARG A 12 -17.19 -33.46 2.00
N THR A 13 -18.32 -33.58 1.31
CA THR A 13 -18.74 -32.63 0.27
C THR A 13 -18.97 -31.24 0.87
N TRP A 14 -19.63 -31.17 2.04
CA TRP A 14 -19.81 -29.90 2.76
C TRP A 14 -18.48 -29.28 3.20
N ALA A 15 -17.53 -30.09 3.68
CA ALA A 15 -16.20 -29.61 4.04
C ALA A 15 -15.45 -29.03 2.83
N LEU A 16 -15.55 -29.68 1.66
CA LEU A 16 -14.96 -29.16 0.42
C LEU A 16 -15.61 -27.85 -0.03
N ILE A 17 -16.95 -27.77 -0.02
CA ILE A 17 -17.68 -26.55 -0.37
C ILE A 17 -17.29 -25.40 0.57
N ALA A 18 -17.26 -25.66 1.88
CA ALA A 18 -16.83 -24.66 2.85
C ALA A 18 -15.38 -24.21 2.61
N GLY A 19 -14.46 -25.14 2.35
CA GLY A 19 -13.08 -24.81 2.03
C GLY A 19 -12.94 -23.94 0.78
N VAL A 20 -13.67 -24.27 -0.29
CA VAL A 20 -13.69 -23.47 -1.52
C VAL A 20 -14.27 -22.08 -1.26
N LEU A 21 -15.37 -21.98 -0.51
CA LEU A 21 -15.97 -20.69 -0.15
C LEU A 21 -15.02 -19.83 0.69
N VAL A 22 -14.28 -20.42 1.61
CA VAL A 22 -13.27 -19.70 2.42
C VAL A 22 -12.16 -19.16 1.52
N ILE A 23 -11.64 -19.95 0.58
CA ILE A 23 -10.60 -19.50 -0.36
C ILE A 23 -11.14 -18.37 -1.25
N LEU A 24 -12.35 -18.54 -1.79
CA LEU A 24 -13.01 -17.53 -2.61
C LEU A 24 -13.26 -16.22 -1.85
N ALA A 25 -13.49 -16.28 -0.53
CA ALA A 25 -13.61 -15.11 0.32
C ALA A 25 -12.25 -14.50 0.72
N ALA A 26 -11.22 -15.33 0.90
CA ALA A 26 -9.90 -14.89 1.35
C ALA A 26 -9.18 -14.01 0.31
N ILE A 27 -9.24 -14.37 -0.97
CA ILE A 27 -8.58 -13.62 -2.07
C ILE A 27 -9.06 -12.15 -2.15
N PRO A 28 -10.37 -11.86 -2.27
CA PRO A 28 -10.86 -10.48 -2.27
C PRO A 28 -10.65 -9.79 -0.92
N GLY A 29 -10.69 -10.53 0.19
CA GLY A 29 -10.36 -10.01 1.51
C GLY A 29 -8.93 -9.45 1.56
N LEU A 30 -7.95 -10.23 1.10
CA LEU A 30 -6.55 -9.78 1.01
C LEU A 30 -6.39 -8.59 0.06
N GLY A 31 -7.07 -8.62 -1.09
CA GLY A 31 -7.09 -7.51 -2.04
C GLY A 31 -7.62 -6.21 -1.42
N LEU A 32 -8.69 -6.30 -0.63
CA LEU A 32 -9.26 -5.15 0.08
C LEU A 32 -8.32 -4.60 1.15
N VAL A 33 -7.68 -5.48 1.94
CA VAL A 33 -6.69 -5.04 2.94
C VAL A 33 -5.54 -4.32 2.24
N ARG A 34 -5.00 -4.87 1.15
CA ARG A 34 -3.96 -4.19 0.36
C ARG A 34 -4.44 -2.84 -0.16
N PHE A 35 -5.60 -2.80 -0.83
CA PHE A 35 -6.15 -1.57 -1.40
C PHE A 35 -6.34 -0.46 -0.36
N THR A 36 -6.86 -0.80 0.81
CA THR A 36 -7.12 0.17 1.88
C THR A 36 -5.85 0.63 2.59
N THR A 37 -4.83 -0.22 2.72
CA THR A 37 -3.56 0.10 3.38
C THR A 37 -2.50 0.71 2.45
N SER A 38 -2.67 0.61 1.13
CA SER A 38 -1.79 1.24 0.15
C SER A 38 -2.30 2.59 -0.36
N HIS A 39 -3.54 2.96 -0.05
CA HIS A 39 -4.14 4.20 -0.54
C HIS A 39 -3.49 5.43 0.12
N PRO A 40 -3.20 6.53 -0.61
CA PRO A 40 -2.58 7.72 -0.03
C PRO A 40 -3.28 8.26 1.22
N TYR A 41 -4.61 8.25 1.26
CA TYR A 41 -5.40 8.63 2.44
C TYR A 41 -5.08 7.82 3.70
N PHE A 42 -4.70 6.55 3.59
CA PHE A 42 -4.28 5.76 4.75
C PHE A 42 -2.96 6.30 5.31
N CYS A 43 -1.95 6.50 4.47
CA CYS A 43 -0.68 7.09 4.88
C CYS A 43 -0.89 8.49 5.45
N MET A 44 -1.68 9.32 4.77
CA MET A 44 -2.02 10.67 5.18
C MET A 44 -2.89 10.72 6.43
N SER A 45 -3.49 9.61 6.90
CA SER A 45 -4.19 9.61 8.18
C SER A 45 -3.27 9.92 9.36
N CYS A 46 -1.99 9.53 9.25
CA CYS A 46 -0.92 9.87 10.19
C CYS A 46 -0.03 11.00 9.64
N HIS A 47 0.25 11.02 8.34
CA HIS A 47 1.14 11.98 7.67
C HIS A 47 0.47 13.35 7.35
N LYS A 48 -0.65 13.69 8.02
CA LYS A 48 -1.50 14.87 7.75
C LYS A 48 -0.78 16.22 7.63
N ASN A 49 0.34 16.40 8.32
CA ASN A 49 1.04 17.69 8.45
C ASN A 49 2.28 17.80 7.55
N GLN A 50 2.45 16.88 6.61
CA GLN A 50 3.53 16.94 5.63
C GLN A 50 2.98 17.58 4.37
N GLU A 51 3.79 18.44 3.75
CA GLU A 51 3.48 19.19 2.52
C GLU A 51 2.70 18.34 1.49
N PRO A 52 1.74 18.96 0.78
CA PRO A 52 0.43 18.38 0.51
C PRO A 52 0.46 17.18 -0.44
N ILE A 53 -0.60 16.37 -0.41
CA ILE A 53 -0.98 15.34 -1.41
C ILE A 53 -0.71 15.79 -2.86
N ALA A 54 -0.74 17.09 -3.13
CA ALA A 54 -0.38 17.68 -4.42
C ALA A 54 1.03 17.35 -4.92
N MET A 55 2.01 17.10 -4.04
CA MET A 55 3.34 16.60 -4.46
C MET A 55 3.27 15.20 -5.08
N TRP A 56 2.22 14.46 -4.77
CA TRP A 56 1.89 13.16 -5.37
C TRP A 56 0.67 13.26 -6.29
N ALA A 57 0.36 14.46 -6.79
CA ALA A 57 -0.67 14.61 -7.80
C ALA A 57 -0.28 13.79 -9.05
N PRO A 58 -1.23 13.05 -9.64
CA PRO A 58 -0.98 12.33 -10.88
C PRO A 58 -0.39 13.26 -11.92
N SER A 59 0.68 12.81 -12.55
CA SER A 59 1.33 13.51 -13.66
C SER A 59 1.37 12.61 -14.88
N ARG A 60 1.83 13.15 -16.01
CA ARG A 60 2.07 12.35 -17.22
C ARG A 60 3.13 11.27 -17.02
N VAL A 61 4.05 11.47 -16.06
CA VAL A 61 5.16 10.56 -15.76
C VAL A 61 4.77 9.55 -14.68
N HIS A 62 4.09 10.00 -13.63
CA HIS A 62 3.56 9.15 -12.56
C HIS A 62 2.03 9.22 -12.54
N PRO A 63 1.33 8.26 -13.20
CA PRO A 63 -0.12 8.23 -13.22
C PRO A 63 -0.70 7.91 -11.84
N SER A 64 -2.01 8.04 -11.67
CA SER A 64 -2.72 7.78 -10.41
C SER A 64 -2.60 6.34 -9.89
N SER A 65 -2.14 5.40 -10.73
CA SER A 65 -1.83 4.03 -10.32
C SER A 65 -0.53 3.91 -9.51
N VAL A 66 0.32 4.95 -9.53
CA VAL A 66 1.56 5.00 -8.75
C VAL A 66 1.27 5.71 -7.43
N GLY A 67 1.41 4.99 -6.32
CA GLY A 67 1.09 5.40 -4.96
C GLY A 67 2.30 5.41 -4.04
N CYS A 68 2.08 5.80 -2.78
CA CYS A 68 3.13 5.91 -1.77
C CYS A 68 3.93 4.63 -1.60
N VAL A 69 3.25 3.47 -1.62
CA VAL A 69 3.86 2.16 -1.37
C VAL A 69 4.78 1.69 -2.48
N ASP A 70 4.63 2.22 -3.69
CA ASP A 70 5.45 1.81 -4.84
C ASP A 70 6.90 2.27 -4.68
N CYS A 71 7.11 3.39 -3.98
CA CYS A 71 8.42 3.91 -3.63
C CYS A 71 8.83 3.58 -2.18
N HIS A 72 7.89 3.55 -1.23
CA HIS A 72 8.19 3.41 0.19
C HIS A 72 8.23 1.98 0.70
N THR A 73 8.04 0.96 -0.14
CA THR A 73 8.14 -0.44 0.26
C THR A 73 9.15 -1.23 -0.59
N PRO A 74 9.86 -2.20 0.01
CA PRO A 74 10.81 -3.04 -0.72
C PRO A 74 10.18 -4.03 -1.72
N GLU A 75 8.86 -4.14 -1.77
CA GLU A 75 8.17 -4.95 -2.77
C GLU A 75 7.36 -4.09 -3.75
N GLY A 76 7.53 -2.76 -3.73
CA GLY A 76 6.84 -1.84 -4.63
C GLY A 76 5.32 -1.97 -4.55
N GLY A 77 4.79 -2.17 -3.35
CA GLY A 77 3.36 -2.28 -3.08
C GLY A 77 2.70 -3.56 -3.60
N ILE A 78 3.43 -4.51 -4.21
CA ILE A 78 2.87 -5.76 -4.76
C ILE A 78 2.24 -6.61 -3.67
N THR A 79 2.88 -6.65 -2.50
CA THR A 79 2.46 -7.43 -1.34
C THR A 79 2.09 -6.51 -0.17
N LEU A 80 1.43 -7.09 0.83
CA LEU A 80 1.21 -6.45 2.12
C LEU A 80 2.58 -6.29 2.82
N SER A 81 3.16 -5.10 2.71
CA SER A 81 4.42 -4.80 3.38
C SER A 81 4.17 -4.36 4.82
N HIS A 82 5.00 -4.86 5.73
CA HIS A 82 5.09 -4.38 7.11
C HIS A 82 6.27 -3.40 7.29
N ASN A 83 7.12 -3.28 6.26
CA ASN A 83 8.32 -2.46 6.27
C ASN A 83 8.14 -1.29 5.30
N PHE A 84 8.30 -0.09 5.82
CA PHE A 84 8.24 1.16 5.07
C PHE A 84 9.52 1.95 5.31
N SER A 85 10.09 2.52 4.26
CA SER A 85 11.27 3.39 4.36
C SER A 85 11.19 4.52 3.35
N ALA A 86 11.76 5.67 3.72
CA ALA A 86 12.00 6.81 2.83
C ALA A 86 13.51 7.05 2.65
N SER A 87 14.33 6.01 2.82
CA SER A 87 15.77 6.09 2.60
C SER A 87 16.07 6.22 1.11
N ASP A 88 17.10 7.01 0.81
CA ASP A 88 17.54 7.26 -0.57
C ASP A 88 17.83 5.96 -1.32
N ASP A 89 18.48 4.99 -0.67
CA ASP A 89 18.78 3.68 -1.26
C ASP A 89 17.51 2.95 -1.74
N LEU A 90 16.46 2.92 -0.90
CA LEU A 90 15.23 2.23 -1.25
C LEU A 90 14.51 2.99 -2.36
N MET A 91 14.38 4.31 -2.22
CA MET A 91 13.68 5.14 -3.20
C MET A 91 14.36 5.08 -4.57
N ASN A 92 15.69 5.15 -4.61
CA ASN A 92 16.47 5.00 -5.84
C ASN A 92 16.27 3.63 -6.48
N GLN A 93 16.29 2.56 -5.69
CA GLN A 93 15.98 1.22 -6.20
C GLN A 93 14.59 1.15 -6.83
N ARG A 94 13.57 1.80 -6.23
CA ARG A 94 12.19 1.82 -6.76
C ARG A 94 12.06 2.68 -8.01
N CYS A 95 12.79 3.78 -8.14
CA CYS A 95 12.86 4.53 -9.39
C CYS A 95 13.34 3.63 -10.54
N LEU A 96 14.41 2.86 -10.30
CA LEU A 96 15.00 1.97 -11.30
C LEU A 96 14.13 0.75 -11.64
N SER A 97 13.18 0.34 -10.79
CA SER A 97 12.29 -0.77 -11.12
C SER A 97 11.36 -0.47 -12.30
N CYS A 98 11.00 0.81 -12.49
CA CYS A 98 10.19 1.27 -13.62
C CYS A 98 11.03 2.00 -14.69
N HIS A 99 12.19 2.55 -14.31
CA HIS A 99 13.11 3.27 -15.19
C HIS A 99 14.49 2.59 -15.31
N PRO A 100 14.57 1.34 -15.79
CA PRO A 100 15.81 0.56 -15.78
C PRO A 100 16.88 1.10 -16.74
N THR A 101 16.48 1.88 -17.75
CA THR A 101 17.38 2.47 -18.76
C THR A 101 17.82 3.88 -18.42
N ASN A 102 17.51 4.40 -17.23
CA ASN A 102 18.04 5.69 -16.76
C ASN A 102 19.35 5.43 -16.02
N PRO A 103 20.53 5.61 -16.66
CA PRO A 103 21.79 5.18 -16.09
C PRO A 103 22.13 6.06 -14.89
N ALA A 104 22.32 5.43 -13.74
CA ALA A 104 22.85 6.05 -12.52
C ALA A 104 22.01 7.17 -11.88
N GLY A 105 20.68 7.11 -11.99
CA GLY A 105 19.78 7.84 -11.08
C GLY A 105 20.22 9.27 -10.83
N GLU A 106 20.30 10.08 -11.89
CA GLU A 106 20.50 11.52 -11.76
C GLU A 106 19.28 12.09 -11.02
N GLN A 107 19.30 11.95 -9.70
CA GLN A 107 18.53 12.73 -8.76
C GLN A 107 19.05 14.15 -9.00
N MET A 108 18.44 14.85 -9.96
CA MET A 108 18.70 16.26 -10.17
C MET A 108 18.50 16.95 -8.82
N ASP A 109 19.59 17.47 -8.26
CA ASP A 109 19.73 18.10 -6.95
C ASP A 109 18.78 17.56 -5.86
N LEU A 110 19.35 16.75 -4.97
CA LEU A 110 18.77 16.31 -3.69
C LEU A 110 18.29 17.47 -2.81
N ASP A 111 18.60 18.71 -3.17
CA ASP A 111 18.12 19.97 -2.58
C ASP A 111 16.59 20.07 -2.50
N LYS A 112 15.84 19.25 -3.25
CA LYS A 112 14.37 19.20 -3.24
C LYS A 112 13.76 17.92 -2.68
N VAL A 113 14.56 16.97 -2.20
CA VAL A 113 14.00 15.81 -1.49
C VAL A 113 13.66 16.27 -0.08
N TRP A 114 12.39 16.59 0.15
CA TRP A 114 11.91 16.84 1.49
C TRP A 114 11.98 15.55 2.29
N ILE A 115 13.03 15.40 3.10
CA ILE A 115 13.11 14.33 4.08
C ILE A 115 11.98 14.55 5.07
N VAL A 116 10.96 13.73 4.89
CA VAL A 116 9.79 13.69 5.72
C VAL A 116 10.18 13.09 7.08
N LYS A 117 10.60 13.96 8.01
CA LYS A 117 10.84 13.54 9.40
C LYS A 117 9.50 13.38 10.10
N ILE A 118 9.01 12.14 10.21
CA ILE A 118 7.91 11.79 11.11
C ILE A 118 8.48 11.86 12.53
N SER A 119 8.29 12.98 13.25
CA SER A 119 8.75 13.02 14.64
C SER A 119 7.83 12.14 15.50
N HIS A 120 8.38 11.10 16.13
CA HIS A 120 7.68 10.37 17.18
C HIS A 120 7.27 11.29 18.35
N GLN A 121 7.97 12.40 18.53
CA GLN A 121 7.67 13.44 19.52
C GLN A 121 6.29 14.09 19.32
N GLN A 122 5.78 14.18 18.08
CA GLN A 122 4.42 14.65 17.80
C GLN A 122 3.34 13.59 18.11
N HIS A 123 3.66 12.30 18.04
CA HIS A 123 2.74 11.23 18.46
C HIS A 123 2.59 11.17 19.99
N GLU A 124 3.67 11.40 20.73
CA GLU A 124 3.66 11.38 22.19
C GLU A 124 2.97 12.63 22.77
N LYS A 125 3.31 13.83 22.28
CA LYS A 125 2.78 15.08 22.81
C LYS A 125 1.29 15.32 22.49
N LYS A 126 0.74 14.71 21.42
CA LYS A 126 -0.69 14.83 21.06
C LYS A 126 -1.59 13.77 21.70
N LYS A 127 -1.06 12.80 22.46
CA LYS A 127 -1.89 11.91 23.30
C LYS A 127 -2.27 12.53 24.65
N ALA A 128 -1.76 13.73 24.96
CA ALA A 128 -1.95 14.41 26.24
C ALA A 128 -2.95 15.59 26.17
N LEU A 129 -3.85 15.63 25.18
CA LEU A 129 -4.97 16.57 25.11
C LEU A 129 -6.27 15.82 24.77
#